data_AF-A0A0F8XZD3-F1
#
_entry.id   AF-A0A0F8XZD3-F1
#
_cell.length_a   1.000
_cell.length_b   1.000
_cell.length_c   1.000
_cell.angle_alpha   90.00
_cell.angle_beta   90.00
_cell.angle_gamma   90.00
#
_symmetry.space_group_name_H-M   'P 1'
#
loop_
_entity.id
_entity.type
_entity.pdbx_description
1 polymer ?
#
loop_
_entity_poly.entity_id
_entity_poly.type
_entity_poly.pdbx_seq_one_letter_code
_entity_poly.pdbx_strand_id
1 'polypeptide(L)'
;WKSLVITELDFIRKMVKFGVETFAKLVVTSETQLQDIRWIGKILSNITYTNGQVVGLTIQPAHLEGKELKDKYSISTAHLNNIFYTAAEFLPPESLTLSIQAHKYLKLL
;
A
#
# COMPACT_ATOMS: atom_id res chain seq x y z
N TRP A 1 12.16 9.63 -4.10
CA TRP A 1 11.06 8.87 -3.46
C TRP A 1 11.46 7.43 -3.15
N LYS A 2 12.12 6.66 -4.04
CA LYS A 2 12.55 5.26 -3.74
C LYS A 2 13.42 5.13 -2.47
N SER A 3 14.34 6.08 -2.25
CA SER A 3 15.14 6.13 -1.02
C SER A 3 14.27 6.26 0.24
N LEU A 4 13.25 7.13 0.22
CA LEU A 4 12.29 7.27 1.31
C LEU A 4 11.54 5.96 1.57
N VAL A 5 11.05 5.29 0.52
CA VAL A 5 10.39 3.99 0.64
C VAL A 5 11.32 2.94 1.28
N ILE A 6 12.59 2.89 0.88
CA ILE A 6 13.58 1.98 1.50
C ILE A 6 13.75 2.30 3.00
N THR A 7 13.83 3.57 3.37
CA THR A 7 13.92 3.98 4.78
C THR A 7 12.70 3.54 5.58
N GLU A 8 11.49 3.71 5.04
CA GLU A 8 10.25 3.28 5.69
C GLU A 8 10.15 1.76 5.81
N LEU A 9 10.54 1.00 4.78
CA LEU A 9 10.58 -0.47 4.83
C LEU A 9 11.61 -0.99 5.85
N ASP A 10 12.76 -0.33 5.97
CA ASP A 10 13.73 -0.67 7.02
C ASP A 10 13.20 -0.36 8.42
N PHE A 11 12.44 0.73 8.57
CA PHE A 11 11.76 1.04 9.83
C PHE A 11 10.74 -0.04 10.18
N ILE A 12 9.87 -0.43 9.25
CA ILE A 12 8.90 -1.52 9.42
C ILE A 12 9.61 -2.80 9.86
N ARG A 13 10.70 -3.18 9.19
CA ARG A 13 11.49 -4.37 9.54
C ARG A 13 11.98 -4.34 10.98
N LYS A 14 12.45 -3.19 11.46
CA LYS A 14 12.90 -3.02 12.85
C LYS A 14 11.73 -3.15 13.82
N MET A 15 10.60 -2.49 13.55
CA MET A 15 9.42 -2.53 14.42
C MET A 15 8.90 -3.96 14.59
N VAL A 16 8.78 -4.69 13.48
CA VAL A 16 8.36 -6.10 13.48
C VAL A 16 9.32 -6.98 14.29
N LYS A 17 10.64 -6.75 14.18
CA LYS A 17 11.65 -7.45 14.98
C LYS A 17 11.50 -7.20 16.49
N PHE A 18 11.00 -6.03 16.89
CA PHE A 18 10.69 -5.71 18.28
C PHE A 18 9.30 -6.23 18.73
N GLY A 19 8.58 -6.96 17.87
CA GLY A 19 7.26 -7.50 18.17
C GLY A 19 6.14 -6.47 18.08
N VAL A 20 6.38 -5.32 17.42
CA VAL A 20 5.34 -4.31 17.20
C VAL A 20 4.55 -4.64 15.94
N GLU A 21 3.23 -4.72 16.07
CA GLU A 21 2.33 -4.86 14.93
C GLU A 21 2.40 -3.62 14.03
N THR A 22 2.72 -3.83 12.76
CA THR A 22 2.98 -2.79 11.77
C THR A 22 2.53 -3.25 10.38
N PHE A 23 2.08 -2.31 9.54
CA PHE A 23 1.75 -2.59 8.15
C PHE A 23 2.25 -1.46 7.26
N ALA A 24 2.50 -1.77 5.99
CA ALA A 24 2.77 -0.76 4.98
C ALA A 24 1.44 -0.23 4.44
N LYS A 25 1.34 1.08 4.25
CA LYS A 25 0.20 1.71 3.59
C LYS A 25 0.67 2.45 2.35
N LEU A 26 0.14 2.05 1.20
CA LEU A 26 0.42 2.69 -0.09
C LEU A 26 -0.80 3.46 -0.58
N VAL A 27 -0.63 4.77 -0.76
CA VAL A 27 -1.63 5.61 -1.40
C VAL A 27 -1.40 5.60 -2.91
N VAL A 28 -2.43 5.26 -3.68
CA VAL A 28 -2.32 5.03 -5.14
C VAL A 28 -3.18 5.98 -5.97
N THR A 29 -2.71 6.27 -7.17
CA THR A 29 -3.34 7.16 -8.16
C THR A 29 -3.32 6.49 -9.54
N SER A 30 -3.89 7.13 -10.56
CA SER A 30 -3.75 6.70 -11.96
C SER A 30 -2.28 6.60 -12.43
N GLU A 31 -1.37 7.38 -11.84
CA GLU A 31 0.05 7.38 -12.20
C GLU A 31 0.86 6.28 -11.48
N THR A 32 0.26 5.57 -10.52
CA THR A 32 0.96 4.49 -9.82
C THR A 32 1.35 3.39 -10.82
N GLN A 33 2.66 3.12 -10.91
CA GLN A 33 3.20 2.16 -11.85
C GLN A 33 3.23 0.76 -11.24
N LEU A 34 2.78 -0.25 -12.00
CA LEU A 34 2.76 -1.64 -11.54
C LEU A 34 4.17 -2.16 -11.21
N GLN A 35 5.22 -1.69 -11.91
CA GLN A 35 6.60 -2.06 -11.61
C GLN A 35 7.03 -1.66 -10.19
N ASP A 36 6.52 -0.54 -9.67
CA ASP A 36 6.84 -0.07 -8.33
C ASP A 36 6.08 -0.90 -7.29
N ILE A 37 4.85 -1.35 -7.62
CA ILE A 37 4.09 -2.31 -6.82
C ILE A 37 4.83 -3.65 -6.71
N ARG A 38 5.34 -4.19 -7.83
CA ARG A 38 6.14 -5.43 -7.81
C ARG A 38 7.37 -5.29 -6.93
N TRP A 39 8.08 -4.17 -7.06
CA TRP A 39 9.28 -3.91 -6.29
C TRP A 39 9.00 -3.82 -4.79
N ILE A 40 7.96 -3.09 -4.38
CA ILE A 40 7.54 -2.97 -2.98
C ILE A 40 7.07 -4.33 -2.44
N GLY A 41 6.19 -5.03 -3.18
CA GLY A 41 5.66 -6.33 -2.79
C GLY A 41 6.76 -7.36 -2.56
N LYS A 42 7.75 -7.43 -3.45
CA LYS A 42 8.91 -8.32 -3.31
C LYS A 42 9.76 -7.99 -2.07
N ILE A 43 9.89 -6.73 -1.68
CA ILE A 43 10.64 -6.39 -0.45
C ILE A 43 9.81 -6.80 0.77
N LEU A 44 8.51 -6.45 0.80
CA LEU A 44 7.61 -6.76 1.90
C LEU A 44 7.45 -8.26 2.14
N SER A 45 7.47 -9.08 1.09
CA SER A 45 7.39 -10.55 1.22
C SER A 45 8.53 -11.17 2.04
N ASN A 46 9.63 -10.42 2.25
CA ASN A 46 10.77 -10.82 3.06
C ASN A 46 10.75 -10.25 4.48
N ILE A 47 9.69 -9.52 4.86
CA ILE A 47 9.51 -8.98 6.20
C ILE A 47 8.41 -9.77 6.89
N THR A 48 8.80 -10.60 7.84
CA THR A 48 7.88 -11.50 8.57
C THR A 48 7.94 -11.27 10.07
N TYR A 49 6.79 -11.47 10.71
CA TYR A 49 6.66 -11.54 12.16
C TYR A 49 7.27 -12.85 12.70
N THR A 50 7.46 -12.92 14.02
CA THR A 50 7.96 -14.11 14.72
C THR A 50 7.06 -15.35 14.53
N ASN A 51 5.77 -15.14 14.28
CA ASN A 51 4.80 -16.20 13.98
C ASN A 51 4.79 -16.64 12.50
N GLY A 52 5.68 -16.08 11.66
CA GLY A 52 5.80 -16.41 10.25
C GLY A 52 4.88 -15.64 9.30
N GLN A 53 3.97 -14.81 9.81
CA GLN A 53 3.11 -13.98 8.96
C GLN A 53 3.92 -12.89 8.25
N VAL A 54 3.59 -12.62 7.00
CA VAL A 54 4.16 -11.51 6.22
C VAL A 54 3.53 -10.19 6.66
N VAL A 55 4.32 -9.11 6.71
CA VAL A 55 3.80 -7.76 6.98
C VAL A 55 2.72 -7.38 5.98
N GLY A 56 1.60 -6.87 6.47
CA GLY A 56 0.48 -6.45 5.65
C GLY A 56 0.79 -5.25 4.76
N LEU A 57 0.21 -5.24 3.56
CA LEU A 57 0.14 -4.10 2.65
C LEU A 57 -1.31 -3.63 2.49
N THR A 58 -1.56 -2.41 2.95
CA THR A 58 -2.81 -1.70 2.71
C THR A 58 -2.69 -0.82 1.48
N ILE A 59 -3.55 -1.03 0.49
CA ILE A 59 -3.66 -0.19 -0.70
C ILE A 59 -4.85 0.75 -0.52
N GLN A 60 -4.62 2.05 -0.68
CA GLN A 60 -5.66 3.07 -0.51
C GLN A 60 -5.68 4.00 -1.74
N PRO A 61 -6.80 4.08 -2.47
CA PRO A 61 -6.98 5.12 -3.47
C PRO A 61 -6.83 6.53 -2.87
N ALA A 62 -6.12 7.40 -3.57
CA ALA A 62 -6.00 8.80 -3.17
C ALA A 62 -7.38 9.47 -3.15
N HIS A 63 -7.65 10.22 -2.09
CA HIS A 63 -8.78 11.16 -2.08
C HIS A 63 -8.28 12.46 -2.71
N LEU A 64 -8.97 12.90 -3.76
CA LEU A 64 -8.57 14.05 -4.55
C LEU A 64 -9.66 15.11 -4.45
N GLU A 65 -9.26 16.33 -4.11
CA GLU A 65 -10.15 17.49 -4.03
C GLU A 65 -9.83 18.41 -5.22
N GLY A 66 -10.87 19.03 -5.82
CA GLY A 66 -10.72 19.83 -7.04
C GLY A 66 -10.81 19.01 -8.34
N LYS A 67 -11.40 19.62 -9.37
CA LYS A 67 -11.70 18.96 -10.64
C LYS A 67 -10.42 18.53 -11.39
N GLU A 68 -9.44 19.43 -11.48
CA GLU A 68 -8.20 19.18 -12.21
C GLU A 68 -7.41 18.00 -11.65
N LEU A 69 -7.30 17.91 -10.33
CA LEU A 69 -6.62 16.78 -9.67
C LEU A 69 -7.37 15.48 -9.89
N LYS A 70 -8.71 15.50 -9.81
CA LYS A 70 -9.53 14.31 -10.09
C LYS A 70 -9.36 13.84 -11.53
N ASP A 71 -9.44 14.74 -12.50
CA ASP A 71 -9.34 14.38 -13.92
C ASP A 71 -7.97 13.80 -14.25
N LYS A 72 -6.91 14.26 -13.57
CA LYS A 72 -5.55 13.79 -13.80
C LYS A 72 -5.17 12.52 -13.02
N TYR A 73 -5.52 12.45 -11.74
CA TYR A 73 -4.95 11.48 -10.80
C TYR A 73 -5.95 10.43 -10.28
N SER A 74 -7.24 10.53 -10.62
CA SER A 74 -8.22 9.54 -10.17
C SER A 74 -7.90 8.17 -10.73
N ILE A 75 -7.79 7.19 -9.84
CA ILE A 75 -7.56 5.81 -10.23
C ILE A 75 -8.87 5.16 -10.69
N SER A 76 -8.84 4.45 -11.82
CA SER A 76 -9.96 3.64 -12.26
C SER A 76 -10.01 2.32 -11.49
N THR A 77 -11.19 1.72 -11.38
CA THR A 77 -11.34 0.38 -10.76
C THR A 77 -10.47 -0.67 -11.44
N ALA A 78 -10.33 -0.62 -12.77
CA ALA A 78 -9.48 -1.53 -13.52
C ALA A 78 -8.00 -1.40 -13.13
N HIS A 79 -7.49 -0.16 -13.00
CA HIS A 79 -6.11 0.07 -12.59
C HIS A 79 -5.88 -0.32 -11.13
N LEU A 80 -6.84 -0.04 -10.24
CA LEU A 80 -6.78 -0.47 -8.85
C LEU A 80 -6.72 -2.00 -8.73
N ASN A 81 -7.54 -2.73 -9.50
CA ASN A 81 -7.50 -4.19 -9.55
C ASN A 81 -6.13 -4.69 -10.03
N ASN A 82 -5.55 -4.07 -11.07
CA ASN A 82 -4.22 -4.43 -11.55
C ASN A 82 -3.15 -4.23 -10.47
N ILE A 83 -3.23 -3.15 -9.68
CA ILE A 83 -2.34 -2.92 -8.53
C ILE A 83 -2.51 -4.05 -7.50
N PHE A 84 -3.74 -4.42 -7.14
CA PHE A 84 -4.01 -5.50 -6.20
C PHE A 84 -3.44 -6.84 -6.68
N TYR A 85 -3.72 -7.22 -7.93
CA TYR A 85 -3.20 -8.47 -8.50
C TYR A 85 -1.68 -8.46 -8.56
N THR A 86 -1.07 -7.33 -8.92
CA THR A 86 0.38 -7.19 -8.96
C THR A 86 1.00 -7.36 -7.57
N ALA A 87 0.36 -6.86 -6.51
CA ALA A 87 0.83 -7.09 -5.14
C ALA A 87 0.66 -8.56 -4.72
N ALA A 88 -0.44 -9.19 -5.12
CA ALA A 88 -0.74 -10.60 -4.86
C ALA A 88 0.21 -11.58 -5.57
N GLU A 89 0.97 -11.14 -6.58
CA GLU A 89 2.08 -11.93 -7.15
C GLU A 89 3.17 -12.25 -6.10
N PHE A 90 3.30 -11.44 -5.03
CA PHE A 90 4.37 -11.56 -4.02
C PHE A 90 3.86 -11.73 -2.59
N LEU A 91 2.66 -11.25 -2.30
CA LEU A 91 2.10 -11.19 -0.96
C LEU A 91 0.92 -12.14 -0.82
N PRO A 92 0.81 -12.90 0.29
CA PRO A 92 -0.31 -13.79 0.48
C PRO A 92 -1.62 -12.98 0.68
N PRO A 93 -2.79 -13.50 0.27
CA PRO A 93 -4.05 -12.75 0.29
C PRO A 93 -4.41 -12.15 1.65
N GLU A 94 -4.11 -12.86 2.74
CA GLU A 94 -4.36 -12.41 4.12
C GLU A 94 -3.52 -11.20 4.55
N SER A 95 -2.45 -10.89 3.81
CA SER A 95 -1.61 -9.71 4.04
C SER A 95 -2.02 -8.51 3.19
N LEU A 96 -3.03 -8.64 2.32
CA LEU A 96 -3.48 -7.58 1.42
C LEU A 96 -4.80 -6.99 1.90
N THR A 97 -4.90 -5.66 1.91
CA THR A 97 -6.13 -4.97 2.32
C THR A 97 -6.42 -3.74 1.45
N LEU A 98 -7.68 -3.56 1.07
CA LEU A 98 -8.19 -2.31 0.49
C LEU A 98 -8.69 -1.41 1.61
N SER A 99 -8.14 -0.20 1.69
CA SER A 99 -8.56 0.80 2.67
C SER A 99 -9.38 1.91 2.02
N ILE A 100 -10.37 2.39 2.78
CA ILE A 100 -11.16 3.58 2.47
C ILE A 100 -10.82 4.69 3.46
N GLN A 101 -10.90 5.94 3.00
CA GLN A 101 -10.79 7.12 3.87
C GLN A 101 -12.16 7.48 4.44
N ALA A 102 -12.72 6.61 5.30
CA ALA A 102 -14.10 6.72 5.80
C ALA A 102 -14.42 8.11 6.39
N HIS A 103 -13.48 8.73 7.11
CA HIS A 103 -13.65 10.06 7.69
C HIS A 103 -13.96 11.15 6.65
N LYS A 104 -13.42 11.06 5.42
CA LYS A 104 -13.73 11.98 4.32
C LYS A 104 -15.17 11.81 3.81
N TYR A 105 -15.68 10.59 3.78
CA TYR A 105 -17.05 10.30 3.34
C TYR A 105 -18.09 10.68 4.40
N LEU A 106 -17.76 10.43 5.67
CA LEU A 106 -18.66 10.66 6.80
C LEU A 106 -18.55 12.10 7.36
N LYS A 107 -17.67 12.94 6.81
CA LYS A 107 -17.39 14.31 7.28
C LYS A 107 -17.13 14.37 8.79
N LEU A 108 -16.36 13.41 9.30
CA LEU A 108 -16.08 13.28 10.73
C LEU A 108 -14.91 14.15 11.22
N LEU A 109 -14.28 14.91 10.31
CA LEU A 109 -13.17 15.84 10.56
C LEU A 109 -13.28 17.04 9.61
#